data_AF-A0A832U140-F1
#
_entry.id   AF-A0A832U140-F1
#
_cell.length_a   1.000
_cell.length_b   1.000
_cell.length_c   1.000
_cell.angle_alpha   90.00
_cell.angle_beta   90.00
_cell.angle_gamma   90.00
#
_symmetry.space_group_name_H-M   'P 1'
#
loop_
_entity.id
_entity.type
_entity.pdbx_description
1 polymer ?
#
loop_
_entity_poly.entity_id
_entity_poly.type
_entity_poly.pdbx_seq_one_letter_code
_entity_poly.pdbx_strand_id
1 'polypeptide(L)'
;MKKYEMIKEESMYRIIALRDFGNVKEGEKGGLIEKEANLSHEGDCWVYDNAKVYGDARVYGYAWVYGDARVCSDAKVYGNARVYGYAQVYGYAQVYGNARVCSDARVSGNAWVYGNAQVYGDAWVYGDAQVYGDARVSGDARVFELHIVQYGHIKDTSIKALVASSLNVYPVKGIYCLYKRVNKIDEGKYASCYDNSFLYRDGKIAKAKNINEDAAKSCASGLHVSTPFYWNDGDTLIAVEVNDKDIICCQEGKLRVRKLKVIGEVK
;
A
#
# COMPACT_ATOMS: atom_id res chain seq x y z
N MET A 1 -9.46 27.25 20.79
CA MET A 1 -10.92 27.46 20.79
C MET A 1 -11.57 26.19 20.27
N LYS A 2 -12.65 25.71 20.91
CA LYS A 2 -13.35 24.51 20.42
C LYS A 2 -13.90 24.76 19.01
N LYS A 3 -13.83 23.73 18.16
CA LYS A 3 -14.32 23.77 16.77
C LYS A 3 -15.78 23.33 16.67
N TYR A 4 -16.20 22.43 17.56
CA TYR A 4 -17.53 21.85 17.57
C TYR A 4 -17.96 21.52 19.00
N GLU A 5 -19.26 21.37 19.18
CA GLU A 5 -19.87 20.72 20.33
C GLU A 5 -20.45 19.36 19.96
N MET A 6 -20.78 18.56 20.98
CA MET A 6 -21.24 17.17 20.85
C MET A 6 -22.62 17.01 21.48
N ILE A 7 -23.63 16.69 20.68
CA ILE A 7 -24.99 16.39 21.15
C ILE A 7 -25.20 14.88 21.11
N LYS A 8 -25.57 14.29 22.25
CA LYS A 8 -25.75 12.84 22.36
C LYS A 8 -26.91 12.36 21.47
N GLU A 9 -26.64 11.39 20.61
CA GLU A 9 -27.60 10.66 19.77
C GLU A 9 -27.37 9.16 20.00
N GLU A 10 -28.27 8.53 20.76
CA GLU A 10 -28.16 7.12 21.19
C GLU A 10 -26.82 6.81 21.90
N SER A 11 -25.96 6.02 21.26
CA SER A 11 -24.64 5.60 21.75
C SER A 11 -23.49 6.48 21.24
N MET A 12 -23.77 7.49 20.41
CA MET A 12 -22.77 8.39 19.82
C MET A 12 -23.13 9.85 20.06
N TYR A 13 -22.35 10.76 19.47
CA TYR A 13 -22.58 12.19 19.52
C TYR A 13 -22.55 12.79 18.11
N ARG A 14 -23.59 13.55 17.79
CA ARG A 14 -23.62 14.42 16.62
C ARG A 14 -22.76 15.64 16.88
N ILE A 15 -21.87 15.95 15.96
CA ILE A 15 -21.07 17.17 16.04
C ILE A 15 -21.83 18.36 15.44
N ILE A 16 -21.72 19.52 16.07
CA ILE A 16 -22.24 20.79 15.56
C ILE A 16 -21.11 21.82 15.58
N ALA A 17 -20.86 22.47 14.46
CA ALA A 17 -19.81 23.48 14.34
C ALA A 17 -20.11 24.70 15.23
N LEU A 18 -19.12 25.15 15.99
CA LEU A 18 -19.22 26.31 16.88
C LEU A 18 -18.72 27.62 16.24
N ARG A 19 -18.19 27.54 15.02
CA ARG A 19 -17.63 28.66 14.26
C ARG A 19 -17.41 28.24 12.81
N ASP A 20 -17.16 29.20 11.94
CA ASP A 20 -16.69 28.96 10.58
C ASP A 20 -15.24 28.43 10.55
N PHE A 21 -14.97 27.47 9.66
CA PHE A 21 -13.62 26.98 9.30
C PHE A 21 -13.68 26.17 8.00
N GLY A 22 -12.66 26.28 7.14
CA GLY A 22 -12.67 25.65 5.82
C GLY A 22 -13.98 25.92 5.07
N ASN A 23 -14.73 24.85 4.80
CA ASN A 23 -16.04 24.90 4.15
C ASN A 23 -17.24 24.74 5.11
N VAL A 24 -16.99 24.58 6.41
CA VAL A 24 -18.02 24.34 7.42
C VAL A 24 -18.46 25.67 8.04
N LYS A 25 -19.78 25.85 8.19
CA LYS A 25 -20.37 27.05 8.78
C LYS A 25 -20.80 26.84 10.23
N GLU A 26 -20.77 27.91 11.01
CA GLU A 26 -21.31 27.89 12.37
C GLU A 26 -22.75 27.34 12.40
N GLY A 27 -23.03 26.44 13.35
CA GLY A 27 -24.31 25.74 13.48
C GLY A 27 -24.51 24.56 12.53
N GLU A 28 -23.57 24.30 11.61
CA GLU A 28 -23.65 23.16 10.69
C GLU A 28 -23.51 21.84 11.44
N LYS A 29 -24.45 20.92 11.21
CA LYS A 29 -24.43 19.57 11.74
C LYS A 29 -23.49 18.70 10.91
N GLY A 30 -22.53 18.05 11.55
CA GLY A 30 -21.68 17.04 10.92
C GLY A 30 -22.20 15.61 11.14
N GLY A 31 -21.30 14.64 11.03
CA GLY A 31 -21.53 13.23 11.30
C GLY A 31 -21.51 12.87 12.79
N LEU A 32 -21.32 11.59 13.06
CA LEU A 32 -21.33 11.04 14.42
C LEU A 32 -19.92 10.66 14.87
N ILE A 33 -19.57 11.04 16.10
CA ILE A 33 -18.36 10.61 16.78
C ILE A 33 -18.69 9.93 18.11
N GLU A 34 -17.89 8.95 18.54
CA GLU A 34 -18.10 8.28 19.84
C GLU A 34 -17.56 9.13 21.01
N LYS A 35 -16.39 9.75 20.82
CA LYS A 35 -15.72 10.59 21.82
C LYS A 35 -14.99 11.76 21.17
N GLU A 36 -14.77 12.83 21.94
CA GLU A 36 -14.12 14.07 21.48
C GLU A 36 -12.74 13.82 20.83
N ALA A 37 -12.01 12.79 21.28
CA ALA A 37 -10.72 12.40 20.69
C ALA A 37 -10.81 11.88 19.25
N ASN A 38 -12.00 11.51 18.75
CA ASN A 38 -12.16 11.00 17.39
C ASN A 38 -12.01 12.07 16.30
N LEU A 39 -12.24 13.34 16.61
CA LEU A 39 -12.14 14.44 15.66
C LEU A 39 -11.38 15.61 16.28
N SER A 40 -10.26 16.00 15.65
CA SER A 40 -9.44 17.10 16.16
C SER A 40 -10.19 18.44 16.11
N HIS A 41 -9.96 19.28 17.14
CA HIS A 41 -10.35 20.69 17.10
C HIS A 41 -9.40 21.57 16.28
N GLU A 42 -8.24 21.03 15.86
CA GLU A 42 -7.26 21.71 15.00
C GLU A 42 -7.47 21.37 13.52
N GLY A 43 -7.04 22.28 12.64
CA GLY A 43 -7.22 22.19 11.19
C GLY A 43 -8.68 22.12 10.75
N ASP A 44 -8.89 21.91 9.45
CA ASP A 44 -10.23 21.91 8.82
C ASP A 44 -10.79 20.50 8.62
N CYS A 45 -10.30 19.52 9.38
CA CYS A 45 -10.84 18.19 9.37
C CYS A 45 -12.31 18.17 9.85
N TRP A 46 -13.13 17.36 9.21
CA TRP A 46 -14.56 17.29 9.52
C TRP A 46 -15.17 15.95 9.14
N VAL A 47 -16.24 15.60 9.84
CA VAL A 47 -17.08 14.45 9.55
C VAL A 47 -18.43 15.00 9.10
N TYR A 48 -18.88 14.70 7.88
CA TYR A 48 -20.16 15.15 7.33
C TYR A 48 -21.19 14.01 7.31
N ASP A 49 -22.45 14.36 7.00
CA ASP A 49 -23.52 13.43 6.67
C ASP A 49 -23.80 12.35 7.74
N ASN A 50 -23.88 11.09 7.32
CA ASN A 50 -24.11 9.92 8.18
C ASN A 50 -22.79 9.24 8.60
N ALA A 51 -21.64 9.82 8.25
CA ALA A 51 -20.36 9.20 8.51
C ALA A 51 -20.12 9.05 10.02
N LYS A 52 -19.46 7.95 10.40
CA LYS A 52 -19.23 7.57 11.79
C LYS A 52 -17.74 7.40 12.06
N VAL A 53 -17.26 8.04 13.13
CA VAL A 53 -15.89 7.83 13.64
C VAL A 53 -15.97 7.36 15.10
N TYR A 54 -15.42 6.20 15.40
CA TYR A 54 -15.59 5.57 16.71
C TYR A 54 -14.40 4.67 17.10
N GLY A 55 -14.41 4.11 18.30
CA GLY A 55 -13.26 3.46 18.90
C GLY A 55 -12.15 4.47 19.20
N ASP A 56 -10.89 4.06 18.99
CA ASP A 56 -9.70 4.91 19.14
C ASP A 56 -9.32 5.66 17.86
N ALA A 57 -10.17 5.60 16.83
CA ALA A 57 -9.88 6.16 15.53
C ALA A 57 -9.84 7.68 15.58
N ARG A 58 -9.00 8.29 14.73
CA ARG A 58 -8.76 9.74 14.74
C ARG A 58 -8.82 10.34 13.34
N VAL A 59 -9.58 11.43 13.24
CA VAL A 59 -9.64 12.30 12.06
C VAL A 59 -9.03 13.66 12.42
N TYR A 60 -7.98 14.07 11.70
CA TYR A 60 -7.24 15.30 12.00
C TYR A 60 -6.61 15.94 10.75
N GLY A 61 -6.00 17.13 10.87
CA GLY A 61 -5.47 17.88 9.74
C GLY A 61 -6.58 18.52 8.91
N TYR A 62 -6.63 18.25 7.61
CA TYR A 62 -7.62 18.75 6.64
C TYR A 62 -8.51 17.63 6.08
N ALA A 63 -8.52 16.46 6.71
CA ALA A 63 -9.20 15.27 6.21
C ALA A 63 -10.73 15.38 6.33
N TRP A 64 -11.46 14.86 5.35
CA TRP A 64 -12.93 14.76 5.41
C TRP A 64 -13.39 13.32 5.35
N VAL A 65 -14.35 13.00 6.20
CA VAL A 65 -15.09 11.74 6.18
C VAL A 65 -16.56 12.07 5.94
N TYR A 66 -17.21 11.50 4.92
CA TYR A 66 -18.57 11.90 4.52
C TYR A 66 -19.37 10.78 3.86
N GLY A 67 -20.63 11.01 3.50
CA GLY A 67 -21.57 9.96 3.09
C GLY A 67 -21.93 9.02 4.25
N ASP A 68 -21.84 7.71 4.02
CA ASP A 68 -22.11 6.65 5.01
C ASP A 68 -20.80 5.97 5.49
N ALA A 69 -19.66 6.63 5.31
CA ALA A 69 -18.35 6.07 5.61
C ALA A 69 -18.14 5.80 7.10
N ARG A 70 -17.32 4.79 7.40
CA ARG A 70 -17.02 4.36 8.78
C ARG A 70 -15.52 4.31 9.01
N VAL A 71 -15.08 4.97 10.08
CA VAL A 71 -13.68 4.97 10.53
C VAL A 71 -13.65 4.50 11.98
N CYS A 72 -13.00 3.38 12.27
CA CYS A 72 -13.04 2.79 13.62
C CYS A 72 -11.78 2.04 14.04
N SER A 73 -11.81 1.41 15.23
CA SER A 73 -10.64 0.80 15.87
C SER A 73 -9.54 1.84 16.11
N ASP A 74 -8.30 1.60 15.69
CA ASP A 74 -7.14 2.49 15.84
C ASP A 74 -6.83 3.29 14.56
N ALA A 75 -7.78 3.33 13.61
CA ALA A 75 -7.56 3.92 12.29
C ALA A 75 -7.28 5.43 12.35
N LYS A 76 -6.43 5.91 11.44
CA LYS A 76 -6.10 7.34 11.34
C LYS A 76 -6.38 7.85 9.94
N VAL A 77 -7.13 8.96 9.86
CA VAL A 77 -7.39 9.68 8.60
C VAL A 77 -6.93 11.12 8.76
N TYR A 78 -5.93 11.53 7.97
CA TYR A 78 -5.31 12.84 8.15
C TYR A 78 -4.71 13.43 6.85
N GLY A 79 -4.00 14.55 6.94
CA GLY A 79 -3.61 15.31 5.73
C GLY A 79 -4.83 15.89 5.04
N ASN A 80 -4.91 15.80 3.72
CA ASN A 80 -6.06 16.19 2.90
C ASN A 80 -6.93 14.97 2.49
N ALA A 81 -6.82 13.85 3.21
CA ALA A 81 -7.49 12.60 2.83
C ALA A 81 -9.01 12.76 2.77
N ARG A 82 -9.64 11.98 1.89
CA ARG A 82 -11.10 11.92 1.71
C ARG A 82 -11.56 10.47 1.82
N VAL A 83 -12.43 10.18 2.80
CA VAL A 83 -13.06 8.86 2.97
C VAL A 83 -14.57 9.03 2.85
N TYR A 84 -15.21 8.37 1.89
CA TYR A 84 -16.63 8.66 1.57
C TYR A 84 -17.41 7.51 0.93
N GLY A 85 -18.71 7.72 0.68
CA GLY A 85 -19.59 6.64 0.22
C GLY A 85 -19.83 5.63 1.34
N TYR A 86 -19.65 4.33 1.08
CA TYR A 86 -19.76 3.25 2.07
C TYR A 86 -18.40 2.78 2.59
N ALA A 87 -17.34 3.56 2.37
CA ALA A 87 -15.97 3.15 2.64
C ALA A 87 -15.74 2.85 4.14
N GLN A 88 -14.91 1.86 4.40
CA GLN A 88 -14.57 1.43 5.77
C GLN A 88 -13.06 1.48 5.99
N VAL A 89 -12.64 2.18 7.04
CA VAL A 89 -11.25 2.23 7.48
C VAL A 89 -11.17 1.78 8.94
N TYR A 90 -10.46 0.69 9.23
CA TYR A 90 -10.44 0.08 10.56
C TYR A 90 -9.12 -0.64 10.87
N GLY A 91 -9.00 -1.26 12.05
CA GLY A 91 -7.70 -1.75 12.54
C GLY A 91 -6.73 -0.61 12.81
N TYR A 92 -5.45 -0.77 12.46
CA TYR A 92 -4.40 0.25 12.55
C TYR A 92 -4.17 0.99 11.22
N ALA A 93 -5.14 0.94 10.31
CA ALA A 93 -5.00 1.49 8.97
C ALA A 93 -4.80 3.01 8.99
N GLN A 94 -4.00 3.52 8.05
CA GLN A 94 -3.71 4.94 7.93
C GLN A 94 -4.04 5.43 6.51
N VAL A 95 -4.85 6.47 6.41
CA VAL A 95 -5.19 7.13 5.15
C VAL A 95 -4.78 8.60 5.24
N TYR A 96 -3.83 9.03 4.42
CA TYR A 96 -3.28 10.39 4.50
C TYR A 96 -2.80 10.98 3.17
N GLY A 97 -2.19 12.16 3.19
CA GLY A 97 -1.87 12.90 1.96
C GLY A 97 -3.15 13.40 1.28
N ASN A 98 -3.25 13.29 -0.04
CA ASN A 98 -4.46 13.56 -0.82
C ASN A 98 -5.24 12.28 -1.18
N ALA A 99 -5.01 11.19 -0.43
CA ALA A 99 -5.61 9.90 -0.73
C ALA A 99 -7.15 9.93 -0.67
N ARG A 100 -7.77 9.10 -1.51
CA ARG A 100 -9.22 8.95 -1.60
C ARG A 100 -9.62 7.50 -1.41
N VAL A 101 -10.51 7.23 -0.46
CA VAL A 101 -11.12 5.90 -0.25
C VAL A 101 -12.63 6.04 -0.37
N CYS A 102 -13.27 5.35 -1.31
CA CYS A 102 -14.70 5.52 -1.53
C CYS A 102 -15.45 4.29 -2.04
N SER A 103 -16.75 4.43 -2.33
CA SER A 103 -17.64 3.30 -2.65
C SER A 103 -17.66 2.30 -1.49
N ASP A 104 -17.63 0.99 -1.75
CA ASP A 104 -17.60 -0.07 -0.75
C ASP A 104 -16.19 -0.49 -0.29
N ALA A 105 -15.18 0.33 -0.61
CA ALA A 105 -13.78 0.00 -0.37
C ALA A 105 -13.45 -0.15 1.11
N ARG A 106 -12.55 -1.09 1.40
CA ARG A 106 -12.10 -1.40 2.76
C ARG A 106 -10.60 -1.21 2.90
N VAL A 107 -10.18 -0.55 3.97
CA VAL A 107 -8.77 -0.41 4.37
C VAL A 107 -8.63 -0.87 5.81
N SER A 108 -7.83 -1.90 6.07
CA SER A 108 -7.73 -2.52 7.40
C SER A 108 -6.35 -3.07 7.75
N GLY A 109 -6.18 -3.64 8.94
CA GLY A 109 -4.88 -4.13 9.40
C GLY A 109 -3.94 -2.96 9.66
N ASN A 110 -2.67 -3.06 9.27
CA ASN A 110 -1.70 -1.97 9.33
C ASN A 110 -1.54 -1.24 7.98
N ALA A 111 -2.52 -1.36 7.08
CA ALA A 111 -2.40 -0.86 5.71
C ALA A 111 -2.31 0.67 5.62
N TRP A 112 -1.47 1.17 4.71
CA TRP A 112 -1.27 2.61 4.48
C TRP A 112 -1.72 3.01 3.08
N VAL A 113 -2.57 4.02 2.99
CA VAL A 113 -3.03 4.62 1.73
C VAL A 113 -2.67 6.11 1.73
N TYR A 114 -1.76 6.55 0.85
CA TYR A 114 -1.23 7.91 0.90
C TYR A 114 -0.84 8.49 -0.46
N GLY A 115 -0.25 9.70 -0.47
CA GLY A 115 -0.01 10.42 -1.73
C GLY A 115 -1.32 10.87 -2.37
N ASN A 116 -1.49 10.65 -3.67
CA ASN A 116 -2.74 10.89 -4.40
C ASN A 116 -3.51 9.58 -4.68
N ALA A 117 -3.21 8.51 -3.93
CA ALA A 117 -3.76 7.19 -4.18
C ALA A 117 -5.29 7.15 -4.09
N GLN A 118 -5.91 6.27 -4.88
CA GLN A 118 -7.36 6.09 -4.90
C GLN A 118 -7.71 4.62 -4.72
N VAL A 119 -8.58 4.33 -3.74
CA VAL A 119 -9.13 2.99 -3.49
C VAL A 119 -10.65 3.08 -3.56
N TYR A 120 -11.28 2.32 -4.45
CA TYR A 120 -12.73 2.42 -4.72
C TYR A 120 -13.35 1.13 -5.24
N GLY A 121 -14.67 1.09 -5.47
CA GLY A 121 -15.41 -0.16 -5.71
C GLY A 121 -15.35 -1.09 -4.49
N ASP A 122 -15.33 -2.39 -4.71
CA ASP A 122 -15.25 -3.43 -3.65
C ASP A 122 -13.81 -3.75 -3.20
N ALA A 123 -12.86 -2.85 -3.49
CA ALA A 123 -11.44 -3.12 -3.28
C ALA A 123 -11.11 -3.22 -1.78
N TRP A 124 -10.20 -4.12 -1.45
CA TRP A 124 -9.76 -4.33 -0.06
C TRP A 124 -8.24 -4.24 0.06
N VAL A 125 -7.77 -3.24 0.80
CA VAL A 125 -6.37 -3.09 1.19
C VAL A 125 -6.22 -3.50 2.66
N TYR A 126 -5.41 -4.51 2.96
CA TYR A 126 -5.25 -5.02 4.33
C TYR A 126 -3.87 -5.59 4.64
N GLY A 127 -3.63 -6.05 5.86
CA GLY A 127 -2.30 -6.48 6.30
C GLY A 127 -1.36 -5.29 6.42
N ASP A 128 -0.11 -5.44 5.99
CA ASP A 128 0.92 -4.39 5.99
C ASP A 128 1.04 -3.67 4.62
N ALA A 129 -0.04 -3.69 3.83
CA ALA A 129 -0.02 -3.25 2.44
C ALA A 129 0.11 -1.73 2.32
N GLN A 130 0.77 -1.28 1.25
CA GLN A 130 0.92 0.15 0.97
C GLN A 130 0.38 0.49 -0.42
N VAL A 131 -0.44 1.54 -0.50
CA VAL A 131 -0.94 2.12 -1.77
C VAL A 131 -0.62 3.60 -1.77
N TYR A 132 0.23 4.06 -2.70
CA TYR A 132 0.67 5.45 -2.72
C TYR A 132 1.00 6.00 -4.10
N GLY A 133 1.45 7.25 -4.16
CA GLY A 133 1.66 7.97 -5.42
C GLY A 133 0.33 8.27 -6.09
N ASP A 134 0.25 8.10 -7.41
CA ASP A 134 -0.99 8.26 -8.19
C ASP A 134 -1.72 6.93 -8.44
N ALA A 135 -1.39 5.89 -7.65
CA ALA A 135 -1.95 4.55 -7.78
C ALA A 135 -3.47 4.51 -7.63
N ARG A 136 -4.10 3.59 -8.37
CA ARG A 136 -5.54 3.29 -8.28
C ARG A 136 -5.76 1.81 -8.00
N VAL A 137 -6.61 1.50 -7.03
CA VAL A 137 -7.06 0.13 -6.72
C VAL A 137 -8.57 0.10 -6.78
N SER A 138 -9.16 -0.78 -7.57
CA SER A 138 -10.62 -0.84 -7.71
C SER A 138 -11.20 -2.20 -8.03
N GLY A 139 -12.53 -2.28 -8.10
CA GLY A 139 -13.24 -3.53 -8.36
C GLY A 139 -13.00 -4.51 -7.21
N ASP A 140 -12.88 -5.81 -7.49
CA ASP A 140 -12.65 -6.83 -6.46
C ASP A 140 -11.17 -7.01 -6.06
N ALA A 141 -10.31 -6.04 -6.38
CA ALA A 141 -8.88 -6.13 -6.12
C ALA A 141 -8.58 -6.25 -4.61
N ARG A 142 -7.72 -7.19 -4.24
CA ARG A 142 -7.24 -7.40 -2.88
C ARG A 142 -5.75 -7.11 -2.78
N VAL A 143 -5.38 -6.08 -2.04
CA VAL A 143 -3.98 -5.71 -1.80
C VAL A 143 -3.66 -6.06 -0.36
N PHE A 144 -2.74 -7.00 -0.14
CA PHE A 144 -2.55 -7.60 1.19
C PHE A 144 -1.10 -7.98 1.48
N GLU A 145 -0.84 -8.37 2.73
CA GLU A 145 0.51 -8.55 3.28
C GLU A 145 1.39 -7.34 2.97
N LEU A 146 2.64 -7.55 2.56
CA LEU A 146 3.63 -6.51 2.29
C LEU A 146 3.59 -6.03 0.83
N HIS A 147 2.42 -6.09 0.18
CA HIS A 147 2.31 -5.65 -1.20
C HIS A 147 2.36 -4.12 -1.30
N ILE A 148 3.08 -3.62 -2.31
CA ILE A 148 3.24 -2.19 -2.58
C ILE A 148 2.60 -1.85 -3.93
N VAL A 149 1.64 -0.94 -3.94
CA VAL A 149 1.02 -0.39 -5.15
C VAL A 149 1.43 1.08 -5.26
N GLN A 150 2.35 1.36 -6.17
CA GLN A 150 2.82 2.71 -6.44
C GLN A 150 2.40 3.22 -7.83
N TYR A 151 2.19 2.31 -8.77
CA TYR A 151 1.97 2.64 -10.17
C TYR A 151 0.67 2.09 -10.72
N GLY A 152 0.06 2.84 -11.63
CA GLY A 152 -1.04 2.37 -12.48
C GLY A 152 -2.36 2.12 -11.76
N HIS A 153 -3.19 1.29 -12.40
CA HIS A 153 -4.53 0.95 -11.94
C HIS A 153 -4.67 -0.57 -11.82
N ILE A 154 -4.80 -1.05 -10.58
CA ILE A 154 -5.07 -2.45 -10.28
C ILE A 154 -6.57 -2.70 -10.20
N LYS A 155 -7.03 -3.75 -10.89
CA LYS A 155 -8.40 -4.29 -10.81
C LYS A 155 -8.46 -5.76 -10.36
N ASP A 156 -7.32 -6.43 -10.27
CA ASP A 156 -7.17 -7.83 -9.90
C ASP A 156 -5.85 -8.06 -9.14
N THR A 157 -5.63 -9.26 -8.63
CA THR A 157 -4.44 -9.61 -7.84
C THR A 157 -3.48 -10.53 -8.57
N SER A 158 -3.55 -10.56 -9.90
CA SER A 158 -2.66 -11.39 -10.71
C SER A 158 -1.20 -10.97 -10.52
N ILE A 159 -0.27 -11.92 -10.63
CA ILE A 159 1.17 -11.63 -10.56
C ILE A 159 1.57 -10.50 -11.53
N LYS A 160 0.95 -10.42 -12.71
CA LYS A 160 1.20 -9.34 -13.68
C LYS A 160 0.79 -7.98 -13.13
N ALA A 161 -0.41 -7.88 -12.57
CA ALA A 161 -0.88 -6.66 -11.92
C ALA A 161 0.05 -6.26 -10.78
N LEU A 162 0.40 -7.21 -9.91
CA LEU A 162 1.30 -7.01 -8.78
C LEU A 162 2.70 -6.52 -9.20
N VAL A 163 3.28 -7.11 -10.24
CA VAL A 163 4.61 -6.69 -10.73
C VAL A 163 4.53 -5.31 -11.38
N ALA A 164 3.51 -5.05 -12.20
CA ALA A 164 3.32 -3.76 -12.86
C ALA A 164 3.09 -2.64 -11.84
N SER A 165 2.31 -2.90 -10.80
CA SER A 165 1.97 -1.90 -9.79
C SER A 165 3.08 -1.63 -8.77
N SER A 166 3.90 -2.62 -8.45
CA SER A 166 5.02 -2.46 -7.51
C SER A 166 6.28 -1.96 -8.19
N LEU A 167 6.60 -2.47 -9.38
CA LEU A 167 7.91 -2.28 -10.02
C LEU A 167 7.83 -1.45 -11.30
N ASN A 168 6.63 -1.20 -11.84
CA ASN A 168 6.44 -0.61 -13.17
C ASN A 168 7.18 -1.38 -14.28
N VAL A 169 7.25 -2.71 -14.15
CA VAL A 169 7.90 -3.61 -15.12
C VAL A 169 6.83 -4.47 -15.80
N TYR A 170 6.88 -4.55 -17.12
CA TYR A 170 5.94 -5.32 -17.93
C TYR A 170 6.66 -6.47 -18.64
N PRO A 171 6.07 -7.67 -18.70
CA PRO A 171 6.73 -8.81 -19.32
C PRO A 171 6.60 -8.76 -20.84
N VAL A 172 7.64 -9.23 -21.54
CA VAL A 172 7.58 -9.54 -22.98
C VAL A 172 7.46 -11.06 -23.12
N LYS A 173 6.34 -11.53 -23.67
CA LYS A 173 6.04 -12.98 -23.81
C LYS A 173 6.21 -13.76 -22.48
N GLY A 174 5.78 -13.15 -21.37
CA GLY A 174 5.86 -13.75 -20.03
C GLY A 174 7.24 -13.69 -19.38
N ILE A 175 8.18 -12.92 -19.93
CA ILE A 175 9.54 -12.74 -19.39
C ILE A 175 9.73 -11.31 -18.90
N TYR A 176 10.16 -11.17 -17.66
CA TYR A 176 10.56 -9.90 -17.03
C TYR A 176 12.08 -9.75 -17.06
N CYS A 177 12.56 -8.55 -17.37
CA CYS A 177 13.96 -8.18 -17.17
C CYS A 177 14.09 -7.45 -15.83
N LEU A 178 14.88 -8.02 -14.92
CA LEU A 178 15.07 -7.54 -13.55
C LEU A 178 16.54 -7.61 -13.19
N TYR A 179 16.87 -7.21 -11.95
CA TYR A 179 18.23 -7.02 -11.48
C TYR A 179 18.45 -7.74 -10.17
N LYS A 180 19.63 -8.33 -10.05
CA LYS A 180 20.09 -9.02 -8.85
C LYS A 180 21.40 -8.42 -8.38
N ARG A 181 21.42 -7.97 -7.12
CA ARG A 181 22.67 -7.65 -6.41
C ARG A 181 23.48 -8.91 -6.15
N VAL A 182 24.77 -8.86 -6.48
CA VAL A 182 25.73 -9.97 -6.36
C VAL A 182 27.11 -9.46 -5.96
N ASN A 183 27.99 -10.37 -5.55
CA ASN A 183 29.43 -10.11 -5.39
C ASN A 183 30.15 -10.56 -6.67
N LYS A 184 30.85 -9.66 -7.36
CA LYS A 184 31.68 -10.04 -8.51
C LYS A 184 32.85 -10.92 -8.05
N ILE A 185 33.06 -12.04 -8.75
CA ILE A 185 34.21 -12.92 -8.52
C ILE A 185 35.20 -12.78 -9.68
N ASP A 186 34.69 -12.87 -10.90
CA ASP A 186 35.46 -12.82 -12.15
C ASP A 186 34.54 -12.35 -13.29
N GLU A 187 35.06 -12.18 -14.49
CA GLU A 187 34.26 -11.87 -15.68
C GLU A 187 33.20 -12.96 -15.91
N GLY A 188 31.93 -12.55 -15.95
CA GLY A 188 30.77 -13.43 -16.12
C GLY A 188 30.51 -14.41 -14.97
N LYS A 189 31.13 -14.20 -13.79
CA LYS A 189 30.96 -15.06 -12.61
C LYS A 189 30.76 -14.25 -11.33
N TYR A 190 29.68 -14.57 -10.61
CA TYR A 190 29.24 -13.82 -9.44
C TYR A 190 28.79 -14.75 -8.31
N ALA A 191 28.89 -14.31 -7.06
CA ALA A 191 28.37 -14.99 -5.87
C ALA A 191 27.13 -14.28 -5.32
N SER A 192 26.27 -15.03 -4.63
CA SER A 192 25.23 -14.44 -3.80
C SER A 192 25.83 -13.67 -2.63
N CYS A 193 25.30 -12.48 -2.33
CA CYS A 193 25.75 -11.68 -1.20
C CYS A 193 25.53 -12.35 0.18
N TYR A 194 24.66 -13.36 0.25
CA TYR A 194 24.32 -14.07 1.49
C TYR A 194 24.94 -15.46 1.61
N ASP A 195 25.35 -16.06 0.48
CA ASP A 195 25.96 -17.40 0.42
C ASP A 195 26.95 -17.42 -0.73
N ASN A 196 28.23 -17.25 -0.43
CA ASN A 196 29.29 -17.19 -1.44
C ASN A 196 29.48 -18.52 -2.19
N SER A 197 28.91 -19.64 -1.70
CA SER A 197 28.90 -20.91 -2.43
C SER A 197 27.84 -20.96 -3.53
N PHE A 198 26.83 -20.08 -3.48
CA PHE A 198 25.81 -19.95 -4.51
C PHE A 198 26.31 -19.03 -5.62
N LEU A 199 26.48 -19.59 -6.82
CA LEU A 199 27.08 -18.89 -7.95
C LEU A 199 26.06 -18.55 -9.05
N TYR A 200 26.24 -17.38 -9.64
CA TYR A 200 25.60 -16.92 -10.87
C TYR A 200 26.64 -16.87 -11.98
N ARG A 201 26.24 -17.21 -13.21
CA ARG A 201 27.12 -17.20 -14.39
C ARG A 201 26.35 -16.75 -15.62
N ASP A 202 27.01 -15.97 -16.48
CA ASP A 202 26.39 -15.43 -17.69
C ASP A 202 25.79 -16.52 -18.58
N GLY A 203 24.59 -16.25 -19.09
CA GLY A 203 23.81 -17.17 -19.91
C GLY A 203 23.29 -18.42 -19.20
N LYS A 204 23.58 -18.61 -17.91
CA LYS A 204 23.13 -19.79 -17.14
C LYS A 204 21.89 -19.50 -16.31
N ILE A 205 21.14 -20.57 -16.04
CA ILE A 205 19.98 -20.53 -15.15
C ILE A 205 20.45 -20.77 -13.71
N ALA A 206 20.14 -19.84 -12.81
CA ALA A 206 20.27 -20.03 -11.38
C ALA A 206 18.92 -20.50 -10.81
N LYS A 207 18.95 -21.53 -9.94
CA LYS A 207 17.76 -22.07 -9.26
C LYS A 207 17.95 -21.94 -7.75
N ALA A 208 16.96 -21.42 -7.04
CA ALA A 208 16.99 -21.36 -5.58
C ALA A 208 17.07 -22.78 -4.97
N LYS A 209 17.78 -22.89 -3.85
CA LYS A 209 17.79 -24.08 -2.99
C LYS A 209 16.82 -23.88 -1.83
N ASN A 210 16.21 -24.95 -1.33
CA ASN A 210 15.32 -24.96 -0.16
C ASN A 210 14.21 -23.90 -0.21
N ILE A 211 13.52 -23.79 -1.35
CA ILE A 211 12.60 -22.70 -1.61
C ILE A 211 11.38 -22.71 -0.69
N ASN A 212 10.92 -21.51 -0.29
CA ASN A 212 9.67 -21.36 0.42
C ASN A 212 8.58 -20.85 -0.53
N GLU A 213 7.60 -21.72 -0.79
CA GLU A 213 6.45 -21.46 -1.68
C GLU A 213 5.33 -20.64 -1.02
N ASP A 214 5.42 -20.38 0.28
CA ASP A 214 4.45 -19.55 1.00
C ASP A 214 4.63 -18.08 0.63
N ALA A 215 3.77 -17.60 -0.28
CA ALA A 215 3.77 -16.24 -0.77
C ALA A 215 3.53 -15.18 0.32
N ALA A 216 2.99 -15.53 1.49
CA ALA A 216 2.76 -14.59 2.58
C ALA A 216 4.01 -14.35 3.44
N LYS A 217 4.94 -15.30 3.49
CA LYS A 217 6.16 -15.17 4.32
C LYS A 217 7.17 -14.20 3.71
N SER A 218 7.29 -13.01 4.29
CA SER A 218 8.34 -12.05 3.94
C SER A 218 9.74 -12.65 4.09
N CYS A 219 10.65 -12.27 3.19
CA CYS A 219 12.09 -12.61 3.26
C CYS A 219 12.43 -14.11 3.37
N ALA A 220 11.51 -15.02 3.04
CA ALA A 220 11.80 -16.45 3.04
C ALA A 220 12.71 -16.87 1.86
N SER A 221 13.21 -18.11 1.92
CA SER A 221 14.16 -18.65 0.95
C SER A 221 13.66 -18.60 -0.50
N GLY A 222 14.49 -18.05 -1.38
CA GLY A 222 14.23 -17.88 -2.81
C GLY A 222 15.24 -16.90 -3.43
N LEU A 223 15.19 -16.72 -4.75
CA LEU A 223 16.00 -15.69 -5.42
C LEU A 223 15.24 -14.37 -5.39
N HIS A 224 15.81 -13.34 -4.79
CA HIS A 224 15.20 -12.01 -4.72
C HIS A 224 15.76 -11.10 -5.80
N VAL A 225 14.89 -10.55 -6.64
CA VAL A 225 15.24 -9.66 -7.75
C VAL A 225 14.34 -8.44 -7.73
N SER A 226 14.80 -7.31 -8.26
CA SER A 226 14.00 -6.09 -8.36
C SER A 226 14.45 -5.21 -9.54
N THR A 227 13.91 -4.01 -9.65
CA THR A 227 14.43 -2.94 -10.49
C THR A 227 15.82 -2.49 -10.00
N PRO A 228 16.62 -1.78 -10.81
CA PRO A 228 17.95 -1.38 -10.37
C PRO A 228 17.90 -0.35 -9.23
N PHE A 229 16.83 0.44 -9.15
CA PHE A 229 16.62 1.48 -8.14
C PHE A 229 16.29 0.96 -6.74
N TYR A 230 16.07 -0.35 -6.60
CA TYR A 230 15.88 -0.97 -5.28
C TYR A 230 17.22 -1.13 -4.52
N TRP A 231 18.33 -1.18 -5.24
CA TRP A 231 19.67 -1.40 -4.67
C TRP A 231 20.43 -0.09 -4.49
N ASN A 232 21.56 -0.13 -3.78
CA ASN A 232 22.34 1.07 -3.48
C ASN A 232 23.36 1.37 -4.59
N ASP A 233 23.74 2.64 -4.70
CA ASP A 233 24.84 3.06 -5.58
C ASP A 233 26.14 2.31 -5.22
N GLY A 234 26.86 1.84 -6.25
CA GLY A 234 28.10 1.08 -6.10
C GLY A 234 27.92 -0.44 -5.95
N ASP A 235 26.69 -0.93 -5.81
CA ASP A 235 26.42 -2.38 -5.82
C ASP A 235 26.69 -2.99 -7.21
N THR A 236 27.34 -4.16 -7.25
CA THR A 236 27.41 -4.94 -8.49
C THR A 236 26.05 -5.58 -8.77
N LEU A 237 25.45 -5.21 -9.91
CA LEU A 237 24.19 -5.78 -10.37
C LEU A 237 24.40 -6.66 -11.61
N ILE A 238 23.68 -7.77 -11.65
CA ILE A 238 23.47 -8.54 -12.89
C ILE A 238 22.03 -8.38 -13.36
N ALA A 239 21.86 -8.19 -14.66
CA ALA A 239 20.56 -8.27 -15.30
C ALA A 239 20.14 -9.74 -15.46
N VAL A 240 18.86 -10.01 -15.25
CA VAL A 240 18.29 -11.36 -15.25
C VAL A 240 16.94 -11.41 -15.95
N GLU A 241 16.66 -12.54 -16.58
CA GLU A 241 15.34 -12.86 -17.12
C GLU A 241 14.58 -13.77 -16.13
N VAL A 242 13.34 -13.40 -15.82
CA VAL A 242 12.42 -14.17 -14.96
C VAL A 242 11.16 -14.47 -15.73
N ASN A 243 10.76 -15.74 -15.78
CA ASN A 243 9.47 -16.12 -16.36
C ASN A 243 8.35 -15.94 -15.32
N ASP A 244 7.15 -15.52 -15.76
CA ASP A 244 6.01 -15.28 -14.88
C ASP A 244 5.65 -16.48 -13.99
N LYS A 245 5.73 -17.70 -14.51
CA LYS A 245 5.48 -18.94 -13.74
C LYS A 245 6.51 -19.23 -12.65
N ASP A 246 7.67 -18.59 -12.72
CA ASP A 246 8.74 -18.76 -11.73
C ASP A 246 8.67 -17.72 -10.62
N ILE A 247 7.72 -16.79 -10.67
CA ILE A 247 7.45 -15.82 -9.60
C ILE A 247 6.63 -16.50 -8.50
N ILE A 248 7.04 -16.30 -7.25
CA ILE A 248 6.30 -16.76 -6.06
C ILE A 248 5.44 -15.62 -5.53
N CYS A 249 6.04 -14.44 -5.31
CA CYS A 249 5.35 -13.27 -4.79
C CYS A 249 6.05 -11.97 -5.24
N CYS A 250 5.30 -10.87 -5.16
CA CYS A 250 5.80 -9.50 -5.27
C CYS A 250 5.48 -8.79 -3.94
N GLN A 251 6.52 -8.53 -3.14
CA GLN A 251 6.41 -7.97 -1.80
C GLN A 251 7.56 -7.01 -1.57
N GLU A 252 7.34 -5.94 -0.80
CA GLU A 252 8.40 -4.98 -0.42
C GLU A 252 9.20 -4.45 -1.63
N GLY A 253 8.57 -4.25 -2.78
CA GLY A 253 9.27 -3.74 -3.97
C GLY A 253 10.30 -4.71 -4.57
N LYS A 254 10.18 -6.02 -4.34
CA LYS A 254 11.01 -7.07 -4.97
C LYS A 254 10.17 -8.30 -5.31
N LEU A 255 10.67 -9.10 -6.25
CA LEU A 255 10.12 -10.42 -6.54
C LEU A 255 10.95 -11.50 -5.85
N ARG A 256 10.27 -12.47 -5.25
CA ARG A 256 10.87 -13.75 -4.90
C ARG A 256 10.55 -14.77 -6.00
N VAL A 257 11.59 -15.39 -6.54
CA VAL A 257 11.49 -16.26 -7.71
C VAL A 257 12.18 -17.61 -7.49
N ARG A 258 11.69 -18.62 -8.20
CA ARG A 258 12.22 -20.00 -8.15
C ARG A 258 13.53 -20.14 -8.91
N LYS A 259 13.60 -19.49 -10.06
CA LYS A 259 14.76 -19.49 -10.93
C LYS A 259 14.77 -18.25 -11.79
N LEU A 260 15.95 -17.95 -12.32
CA LEU A 260 16.20 -16.84 -13.23
C LEU A 260 17.31 -17.24 -14.21
N LYS A 261 17.36 -16.60 -15.37
CA LYS A 261 18.49 -16.71 -16.30
C LYS A 261 19.34 -15.45 -16.17
N VAL A 262 20.64 -15.62 -15.99
CA VAL A 262 21.59 -14.51 -15.92
C VAL A 262 21.86 -14.01 -17.34
N ILE A 263 21.68 -12.71 -17.56
CA ILE A 263 22.04 -12.05 -18.81
C ILE A 263 23.51 -11.63 -18.75
N GLY A 264 23.88 -10.89 -17.71
CA GLY A 264 25.23 -10.38 -17.51
C GLY A 264 25.26 -9.23 -16.50
N GLU A 265 26.46 -8.78 -16.15
CA GLU A 265 26.66 -7.59 -15.33
C GLU A 265 26.20 -6.32 -16.03
N VAL A 266 25.61 -5.43 -15.24
CA VAL A 266 25.19 -4.09 -15.67
C VAL A 266 26.35 -3.14 -15.40
N LYS A 267 26.77 -2.42 -16.44
CA LYS A 267 27.85 -1.43 -16.37
C LYS A 267 27.28 -0.02 -16.31
#